data_AF-A0A8H6TWP1-F1
#
_entry.id   AF-A0A8H6TWP1-F1
#
_cell.length_a   1.000
_cell.length_b   1.000
_cell.length_c   1.000
_cell.angle_alpha   90.00
_cell.angle_beta   90.00
_cell.angle_gamma   90.00
#
_symmetry.space_group_name_H-M   'P 1'
#
loop_
_entity.id
_entity.type
_entity.pdbx_description
1 polymer ?
#
loop_
_entity_poly.entity_id
_entity_poly.type
_entity_poly.pdbx_seq_one_letter_code
_entity_poly.pdbx_strand_id
1 'polypeptide(L)'
;MATTLDPKIVEEIAEIARQEQSILAIRALSAVACASLFYDHLLTLGKEVELIWWNRPAGIPNRLAFFTNRYVSEAMMLYVSYVLGGNSAPMDAQRRSLRWTLGIAFGVLVSLATAFGVLAAHQVQPFLLYNPIIHMCTITKKPLALSLLLGSLSVFDLFIIVLTVVNGFHRPYRKQADVMVALQRDGAMIFVCLFFLRLTSLVMSILGSPSNCFITLAYV
;
A
#
# COMPACT_ATOMS: atom_id res chain seq x y z
N MET A 1 35.16 -21.66 -44.87
CA MET A 1 35.78 -20.56 -44.10
C MET A 1 34.75 -20.13 -43.08
N ALA A 2 34.85 -20.62 -41.83
CA ALA A 2 33.91 -20.25 -40.78
C ALA A 2 34.26 -18.84 -40.31
N THR A 3 33.41 -17.87 -40.64
CA THR A 3 33.49 -16.51 -40.12
C THR A 3 33.22 -16.56 -38.62
N THR A 4 34.29 -16.53 -37.82
CA THR A 4 34.19 -16.39 -36.37
C THR A 4 33.60 -15.02 -36.06
N LEU A 5 32.39 -15.00 -35.50
CA LEU A 5 31.71 -13.78 -35.08
C LEU A 5 32.60 -13.03 -34.07
N ASP A 6 32.71 -11.71 -34.21
CA ASP A 6 33.50 -10.87 -33.31
C ASP A 6 33.04 -11.10 -31.84
N PRO A 7 33.96 -11.41 -30.91
CA PRO A 7 33.61 -11.66 -29.50
C PRO A 7 32.79 -10.54 -28.86
N LYS A 8 32.95 -9.28 -29.29
CA LYS A 8 32.11 -8.17 -28.81
C LYS A 8 30.64 -8.32 -29.18
N ILE A 9 30.35 -8.80 -30.40
CA ILE A 9 28.99 -9.01 -30.88
C ILE A 9 28.34 -10.17 -30.11
N VAL A 10 29.11 -11.21 -29.78
CA VAL A 10 28.63 -12.35 -28.98
C VAL A 10 28.26 -11.91 -27.55
N GLU A 11 29.05 -11.02 -26.95
CA GLU A 11 28.79 -10.47 -25.61
C GLU A 11 27.55 -9.56 -25.59
N GLU A 12 27.40 -8.69 -26.59
CA GLU A 12 26.24 -7.79 -26.73
C GLU A 12 24.93 -8.57 -26.94
N ILE A 13 24.95 -9.62 -27.77
CA ILE A 13 23.80 -10.53 -27.95
C ILE A 13 23.46 -11.26 -26.64
N ALA A 14 24.46 -11.67 -25.86
CA ALA A 14 24.25 -12.34 -24.59
C ALA A 14 23.67 -11.43 -23.50
N GLU A 15 23.99 -10.13 -23.51
CA GLU A 15 23.35 -9.13 -22.65
C GLU A 15 21.88 -8.89 -23.02
N ILE A 16 21.59 -8.73 -24.31
CA ILE A 16 20.21 -8.55 -24.82
C ILE A 16 19.35 -9.76 -24.45
N ALA A 17 19.85 -10.98 -24.66
CA ALA A 17 19.14 -12.20 -24.31
C ALA A 17 18.87 -12.33 -22.79
N ARG A 18 19.82 -11.93 -21.94
CA ARG A 18 19.62 -11.90 -20.47
C ARG A 18 18.55 -10.90 -20.04
N GLN A 19 18.48 -9.75 -20.72
CA GLN A 19 17.49 -8.73 -20.45
C GLN A 19 16.07 -9.20 -20.78
N GLU A 20 15.88 -9.92 -21.90
CA GLU A 20 14.59 -10.51 -22.27
C GLU A 20 14.12 -11.58 -21.28
N GLN A 21 15.03 -12.46 -20.83
CA GLN A 21 14.71 -13.50 -19.83
C GLN A 21 14.25 -12.89 -18.50
N SER A 22 14.90 -11.80 -18.08
CA SER A 22 14.54 -11.09 -16.85
C SER A 22 13.12 -10.51 -16.92
N ILE A 23 12.72 -10.00 -18.09
CA ILE A 23 11.38 -9.45 -18.33
C ILE A 23 10.32 -10.56 -18.35
N LEU A 24 10.61 -11.69 -18.99
CA LEU A 24 9.74 -12.87 -19.00
C LEU A 24 9.52 -13.43 -17.59
N ALA A 25 10.57 -13.50 -16.78
CA ALA A 25 10.49 -13.93 -15.39
C ALA A 25 9.59 -13.01 -14.56
N ILE A 26 9.73 -11.68 -14.70
CA ILE A 26 8.88 -10.70 -13.99
C ILE A 26 7.39 -10.87 -14.36
N ARG A 27 7.09 -11.09 -15.65
CA ARG A 27 5.72 -11.35 -16.12
C ARG A 27 5.15 -12.63 -15.55
N ALA A 28 5.91 -13.72 -15.58
CA ALA A 28 5.50 -15.01 -15.02
C ALA A 28 5.24 -14.90 -13.52
N LEU A 29 6.10 -14.20 -12.78
CA LEU A 29 5.94 -13.97 -11.34
C LEU A 29 4.67 -13.16 -11.03
N SER A 30 4.36 -12.13 -11.82
CA SER A 30 3.12 -11.35 -11.64
C SER A 30 1.86 -12.19 -11.87
N ALA A 31 1.89 -13.10 -12.86
CA ALA A 31 0.78 -14.01 -13.13
C ALA A 31 0.59 -15.05 -12.01
N VAL A 32 1.70 -15.61 -11.51
CA VAL A 32 1.70 -16.51 -10.35
C VAL A 32 1.17 -15.81 -9.10
N ALA A 33 1.58 -14.56 -8.86
CA ALA A 33 1.08 -13.77 -7.74
C ALA A 33 -0.44 -13.55 -7.82
N CYS A 34 -0.98 -13.17 -8.99
CA CYS A 34 -2.42 -13.07 -9.21
C CYS A 34 -3.15 -14.39 -8.99
N ALA A 35 -2.61 -15.49 -9.51
CA ALA A 35 -3.23 -16.81 -9.38
C ALA A 35 -3.28 -17.27 -7.91
N SER A 36 -2.19 -17.09 -7.17
CA SER A 36 -2.12 -17.40 -5.74
C SER A 36 -3.09 -16.54 -4.91
N LEU A 37 -3.20 -15.25 -5.22
CA LEU A 37 -4.18 -14.35 -4.58
C LEU A 37 -5.61 -14.79 -4.82
N PHE A 38 -5.94 -15.11 -6.08
CA PHE A 38 -7.27 -15.54 -6.44
C PHE A 38 -7.63 -16.87 -5.77
N TYR A 39 -6.66 -17.79 -5.70
CA TYR A 39 -6.82 -19.07 -5.02
C TYR A 39 -7.06 -18.88 -3.51
N ASP A 40 -6.29 -18.02 -2.83
CA ASP A 40 -6.51 -17.69 -1.42
C ASP A 40 -7.91 -17.12 -1.19
N HIS A 41 -8.31 -16.16 -2.04
CA HIS A 41 -9.63 -15.53 -1.93
C HIS A 41 -10.77 -16.55 -2.04
N LEU A 42 -10.68 -17.49 -2.98
CA LEU A 42 -11.70 -18.54 -3.15
C LEU A 42 -11.79 -19.47 -1.94
N LEU A 43 -10.66 -19.78 -1.29
CA LEU A 43 -10.63 -20.65 -0.11
C LEU A 43 -11.24 -19.99 1.13
N THR A 44 -11.05 -18.68 1.30
CA THR A 44 -11.54 -17.96 2.48
C THR A 44 -12.96 -17.44 2.30
N LEU A 45 -13.43 -17.25 1.07
CA LEU A 45 -14.73 -16.65 0.75
C LEU A 45 -15.90 -17.30 1.50
N GLY A 46 -15.92 -18.64 1.59
CA GLY A 46 -16.98 -19.36 2.31
C GLY A 46 -17.05 -18.97 3.79
N LYS A 47 -15.89 -18.88 4.45
CA LYS A 47 -15.80 -18.47 5.86
C LYS A 47 -16.10 -16.99 6.04
N GLU A 48 -15.68 -16.15 5.09
CA GLU A 48 -15.95 -14.70 5.11
C GLU A 48 -17.44 -14.40 5.03
N VAL A 49 -18.15 -15.08 4.12
CA VAL A 49 -19.61 -14.94 3.97
C VAL A 49 -20.32 -15.34 5.24
N GLU A 50 -19.93 -16.44 5.87
CA GLU A 50 -20.56 -16.92 7.10
C GLU A 50 -20.27 -16.00 8.31
N LEU A 51 -19.00 -15.60 8.50
CA LEU A 51 -18.54 -14.92 9.72
C LEU A 51 -18.67 -13.39 9.71
N ILE A 52 -18.62 -12.76 8.53
CA ILE A 52 -18.66 -11.29 8.38
C ILE A 52 -20.01 -10.85 7.81
N TRP A 53 -20.40 -11.43 6.66
CA TRP A 53 -21.54 -10.93 5.89
C TRP A 53 -22.89 -11.44 6.42
N TRP A 54 -22.97 -12.74 6.75
CA TRP A 54 -24.16 -13.39 7.28
C TRP A 54 -24.30 -13.23 8.81
N ASN A 55 -23.22 -12.89 9.49
CA ASN A 55 -23.20 -12.68 10.93
C ASN A 55 -23.91 -11.36 11.32
N ARG A 56 -25.22 -11.43 11.51
CA ARG A 56 -26.09 -10.29 11.85
C ARG A 56 -25.65 -9.43 13.05
N PRO A 57 -25.06 -9.96 14.14
CA PRO A 57 -24.55 -9.13 15.23
C PRO A 57 -23.23 -8.40 14.92
N ALA A 58 -22.55 -8.70 13.82
CA ALA A 58 -21.35 -7.96 13.43
C ALA A 58 -21.71 -6.52 13.03
N GLY A 59 -21.31 -5.55 13.86
CA GLY A 59 -21.57 -4.14 13.61
C GLY A 59 -21.02 -3.65 12.26
N ILE A 60 -21.74 -2.71 11.63
CA ILE A 60 -21.36 -2.04 10.38
C ILE A 60 -19.89 -1.57 10.35
N PRO A 61 -19.31 -0.96 11.41
CA PRO A 61 -17.91 -0.53 11.37
C PRO A 61 -16.92 -1.69 11.22
N ASN A 62 -17.16 -2.84 11.86
CA ASN A 62 -16.28 -4.01 11.72
C ASN A 62 -16.32 -4.60 10.31
N ARG A 63 -17.50 -4.56 9.66
CA ARG A 63 -17.66 -4.99 8.27
C ARG A 63 -16.95 -4.05 7.30
N LEU A 64 -17.06 -2.74 7.54
CA LEU A 64 -16.38 -1.73 6.72
C LEU A 64 -14.86 -1.82 6.87
N ALA A 65 -14.36 -2.01 8.10
CA ALA A 65 -12.94 -2.21 8.38
C ALA A 65 -12.41 -3.48 7.71
N PHE A 66 -13.14 -4.60 7.81
CA PHE A 66 -12.78 -5.85 7.13
C PHE A 66 -12.77 -5.68 5.60
N PHE A 67 -13.82 -5.07 5.05
CA PHE A 67 -13.94 -4.84 3.60
C PHE A 67 -12.80 -3.97 3.07
N THR A 68 -12.54 -2.86 3.75
CA THR A 68 -11.48 -1.91 3.36
C THR A 68 -10.12 -2.59 3.45
N ASN A 69 -9.84 -3.32 4.54
CA ASN A 69 -8.55 -3.99 4.70
C ASN A 69 -8.34 -5.12 3.68
N ARG A 70 -9.36 -5.92 3.37
CA ARG A 70 -9.26 -7.09 2.48
C ARG A 70 -9.37 -6.73 1.00
N TYR A 71 -10.47 -6.14 0.57
CA TYR A 71 -10.73 -5.94 -0.86
C TYR A 71 -9.91 -4.80 -1.46
N VAL A 72 -9.55 -3.77 -0.69
CA VAL A 72 -8.69 -2.68 -1.21
C VAL A 72 -7.26 -3.16 -1.36
N SER A 73 -6.74 -3.99 -0.45
CA SER A 73 -5.39 -4.54 -0.56
C SER A 73 -5.27 -5.54 -1.71
N GLU A 74 -6.27 -6.41 -1.90
CA GLU A 74 -6.34 -7.33 -3.04
C GLU A 74 -6.47 -6.58 -4.37
N ALA A 75 -7.32 -5.55 -4.45
CA ALA A 75 -7.45 -4.71 -5.64
C ALA A 75 -6.14 -3.98 -5.97
N MET A 76 -5.41 -3.51 -4.95
CA MET A 76 -4.11 -2.85 -5.12
C MET A 76 -3.04 -3.83 -5.62
N MET A 77 -2.99 -5.06 -5.09
CA MET A 77 -2.08 -6.09 -5.59
C MET A 77 -2.39 -6.51 -7.04
N LEU A 78 -3.66 -6.62 -7.41
CA LEU A 78 -4.08 -6.87 -8.79
C LEU A 78 -3.67 -5.72 -9.72
N TYR A 79 -3.83 -4.48 -9.27
CA TYR A 79 -3.39 -3.30 -10.03
C TYR A 79 -1.86 -3.28 -10.22
N VAL A 80 -1.09 -3.55 -9.16
CA VAL A 80 0.38 -3.63 -9.24
C VAL A 80 0.81 -4.75 -10.19
N SER A 81 0.14 -5.91 -10.16
CA SER A 81 0.44 -7.04 -11.04
C SER A 81 0.09 -6.75 -12.50
N TYR A 82 -1.03 -6.08 -12.76
CA TYR A 82 -1.40 -5.60 -14.11
C TYR A 82 -0.35 -4.63 -14.67
N VAL A 83 0.13 -3.72 -13.82
CA VAL A 83 1.12 -2.71 -14.19
C VAL A 83 2.51 -3.32 -14.39
N LEU A 84 2.96 -4.21 -13.50
CA LEU A 84 4.28 -4.87 -13.59
C LEU A 84 4.31 -5.98 -14.66
N GLY A 85 3.18 -6.61 -14.94
CA GLY A 85 3.01 -7.62 -16.01
C GLY A 85 3.18 -7.05 -17.42
N GLY A 86 3.30 -5.73 -17.57
CA GLY A 86 3.58 -5.09 -18.86
C GLY A 86 2.39 -5.05 -19.81
N ASN A 87 1.17 -5.32 -19.30
CA ASN A 87 -0.09 -5.12 -20.03
C ASN A 87 -0.56 -3.67 -20.03
N SER A 88 0.09 -2.80 -19.24
CA SER A 88 -0.05 -1.36 -19.38
C SER A 88 0.48 -0.94 -20.76
N ALA A 89 -0.32 -0.19 -21.53
CA ALA A 89 0.07 0.43 -22.81
C ALA A 89 1.49 1.04 -22.74
N PRO A 90 2.26 1.09 -23.85
CA PRO A 90 3.62 1.61 -23.86
C PRO A 90 3.67 2.99 -23.18
N MET A 91 4.20 2.99 -21.97
CA MET A 91 4.27 4.16 -21.10
C MET A 91 5.51 4.95 -21.47
N ASP A 92 5.32 6.24 -21.76
CA ASP A 92 6.39 7.22 -21.99
C ASP A 92 7.50 7.11 -20.93
N ALA A 93 8.76 7.40 -21.27
CA ALA A 93 9.91 7.29 -20.35
C ALA A 93 9.67 7.98 -18.98
N GLN A 94 8.91 9.07 -18.97
CA GLN A 94 8.48 9.79 -17.77
C GLN A 94 7.57 8.96 -16.86
N ARG A 95 6.63 8.20 -17.43
CA ARG A 95 5.71 7.32 -16.69
C ARG A 95 6.42 6.08 -16.14
N ARG A 96 7.49 5.62 -16.81
CA ARG A 96 8.35 4.53 -16.33
C ARG A 96 9.13 4.92 -15.08
N SER A 97 9.73 6.12 -15.08
CA SER A 97 10.43 6.66 -13.90
C SER A 97 9.47 6.84 -12.73
N LEU A 98 8.30 7.45 -12.98
CA LEU A 98 7.26 7.65 -11.96
C LEU A 98 6.83 6.34 -11.29
N ARG A 99 6.68 5.27 -12.06
CA ARG A 99 6.31 3.95 -11.56
C ARG A 99 7.37 3.35 -10.63
N TRP A 100 8.64 3.42 -11.00
CA TRP A 100 9.73 2.90 -10.17
C TRP A 100 9.92 3.71 -8.90
N THR A 101 9.87 5.04 -9.00
CA THR A 101 9.93 5.92 -7.82
C THR A 101 8.79 5.64 -6.85
N LEU A 102 7.57 5.44 -7.35
CA LEU A 102 6.41 5.05 -6.54
C LEU A 102 6.58 3.68 -5.89
N GLY A 103 7.01 2.67 -6.67
CA GLY A 103 7.19 1.31 -6.16
C GLY A 103 8.27 1.24 -5.07
N ILE A 104 9.40 1.92 -5.27
CA ILE A 104 10.49 1.99 -4.29
C ILE A 104 10.04 2.74 -3.04
N ALA A 105 9.42 3.91 -3.18
CA ALA A 105 8.92 4.69 -2.05
C ALA A 105 7.88 3.91 -1.23
N PHE A 106 6.94 3.23 -1.89
CA PHE A 106 5.95 2.38 -1.24
C PHE A 106 6.63 1.23 -0.48
N GLY A 107 7.54 0.49 -1.12
CA GLY A 107 8.23 -0.63 -0.47
C GLY A 107 9.03 -0.20 0.77
N VAL A 108 9.76 0.90 0.67
CA VAL A 108 10.55 1.44 1.80
C VAL A 108 9.65 1.91 2.94
N LEU A 109 8.59 2.67 2.65
CA LEU A 109 7.74 3.28 3.67
C LEU A 109 6.84 2.24 4.36
N VAL A 110 6.35 1.24 3.63
CA VAL A 110 5.60 0.10 4.22
C VAL A 110 6.51 -0.75 5.11
N SER A 111 7.73 -1.04 4.67
CA SER A 111 8.70 -1.79 5.49
C SER A 111 9.01 -1.04 6.79
N LEU A 112 9.22 0.28 6.70
CA LEU A 112 9.46 1.13 7.85
C LEU A 112 8.25 1.17 8.82
N ALA A 113 7.03 1.29 8.28
CA ALA A 113 5.81 1.24 9.07
C ALA A 113 5.67 -0.11 9.80
N THR A 114 5.87 -1.24 9.10
CA THR A 114 5.80 -2.56 9.74
C THR A 114 6.84 -2.74 10.85
N ALA A 115 8.09 -2.27 10.64
CA ALA A 115 9.13 -2.31 11.66
C ALA A 115 8.74 -1.49 12.91
N PHE A 116 8.22 -0.26 12.73
CA PHE A 116 7.76 0.55 13.85
C PHE A 116 6.51 -0.04 14.54
N GLY A 117 5.62 -0.70 13.79
CA GLY A 117 4.48 -1.42 14.36
C GLY A 117 4.91 -2.57 15.27
N VAL A 118 5.88 -3.38 14.82
CA VAL A 118 6.45 -4.48 15.62
C VAL A 118 7.17 -3.94 16.87
N LEU A 119 7.97 -2.88 16.72
CA LEU A 119 8.63 -2.22 17.85
C LEU A 119 7.62 -1.63 18.85
N ALA A 120 6.53 -1.04 18.37
CA ALA A 120 5.46 -0.53 19.21
C ALA A 120 4.77 -1.65 19.98
N ALA A 121 4.47 -2.78 19.34
CA ALA A 121 3.87 -3.94 20.00
C ALA A 121 4.78 -4.49 21.11
N HIS A 122 6.07 -4.66 20.84
CA HIS A 122 7.05 -5.09 21.84
C HIS A 122 7.20 -4.10 22.99
N GLN A 123 7.22 -2.80 22.70
CA GLN A 123 7.32 -1.77 23.72
C GLN A 123 6.07 -1.69 24.60
N VAL A 124 4.89 -1.99 24.07
CA VAL A 124 3.62 -1.90 24.80
C VAL A 124 3.42 -3.08 25.76
N GLN A 125 3.88 -4.29 25.41
CA GLN A 125 3.72 -5.50 26.23
C GLN A 125 3.99 -5.30 27.74
N PRO A 126 5.12 -4.72 28.18
CA PRO A 126 5.42 -4.56 29.61
C PRO A 126 4.60 -3.47 30.32
N PHE A 127 3.90 -2.59 29.59
CA PHE A 127 3.14 -1.46 30.15
C PHE A 127 1.61 -1.66 30.10
N LEU A 128 1.16 -2.85 29.70
CA LEU A 128 -0.24 -3.25 29.75
C LEU A 128 -0.62 -3.67 31.17
N LEU A 129 -1.44 -2.88 31.84
CA LEU A 129 -2.01 -3.23 33.13
C LEU A 129 -3.48 -3.58 32.97
N TYR A 130 -3.89 -4.74 33.49
CA TYR A 130 -5.30 -5.12 33.50
C TYR A 130 -6.06 -4.27 34.52
N ASN A 131 -7.08 -3.53 34.05
CA ASN A 131 -7.94 -2.76 34.94
C ASN A 131 -9.25 -3.52 35.18
N PRO A 132 -9.52 -3.98 36.43
CA PRO A 132 -10.68 -4.79 36.74
C PRO A 132 -12.01 -4.02 36.70
N ILE A 133 -11.99 -2.68 36.70
CA ILE A 133 -13.21 -1.85 36.66
C ILE A 133 -13.80 -1.80 35.24
N ILE A 134 -12.94 -1.79 34.23
CA ILE A 134 -13.32 -1.68 32.80
C ILE A 134 -13.15 -3.01 32.05
N HIS A 135 -12.67 -4.06 32.72
CA HIS A 135 -12.41 -5.38 32.16
C HIS A 135 -11.52 -5.38 30.90
N MET A 136 -10.56 -4.46 30.82
CA MET A 136 -9.67 -4.31 29.67
C MET A 136 -8.26 -3.87 30.09
N CYS A 137 -7.27 -4.20 29.25
CA CYS A 137 -5.87 -3.80 29.48
C CYS A 137 -5.67 -2.32 29.11
N THR A 138 -5.13 -1.54 30.05
CA THR A 138 -4.80 -0.13 29.85
C THR A 138 -3.31 0.06 29.59
N ILE A 139 -2.98 1.01 28.71
CA ILE A 139 -1.61 1.40 28.42
C ILE A 139 -1.26 2.57 29.35
N THR A 140 -0.29 2.38 30.23
CA THR A 140 0.15 3.40 31.19
C THR A 140 1.14 4.40 30.62
N LYS A 141 2.02 3.93 29.72
CA LYS A 141 3.06 4.75 29.09
C LYS A 141 2.91 4.73 27.58
N LYS A 142 2.98 5.92 27.00
CA LYS A 142 2.89 6.13 25.56
C LYS A 142 4.18 5.68 24.85
N PRO A 143 4.12 4.72 23.91
CA PRO A 143 5.29 4.31 23.14
C PRO A 143 5.63 5.34 22.06
N LEU A 144 6.89 5.77 22.00
CA LEU A 144 7.38 6.66 20.93
C LEU A 144 7.26 5.99 19.55
N ALA A 145 7.40 4.66 19.51
CA ALA A 145 7.27 3.87 18.27
C ALA A 145 5.89 4.00 17.61
N LEU A 146 4.82 4.24 18.38
CA LEU A 146 3.47 4.47 17.82
C LEU A 146 3.37 5.81 17.09
N SER A 147 3.97 6.87 17.63
CA SER A 147 4.04 8.17 16.95
C SER A 147 4.89 8.08 15.68
N LEU A 148 5.98 7.31 15.71
CA LEU A 148 6.83 7.08 14.53
C LEU A 148 6.13 6.25 13.45
N LEU A 149 5.38 5.22 13.83
CA LEU A 149 4.53 4.45 12.93
C LEU A 149 3.54 5.37 12.19
N LEU A 150 2.77 6.14 12.94
CA LEU A 150 1.77 7.07 12.37
C LEU A 150 2.43 8.13 11.49
N GLY A 151 3.58 8.67 11.92
CA GLY A 151 4.36 9.63 11.14
C GLY A 151 4.81 9.07 9.79
N SER A 152 5.29 7.82 9.78
CA SER A 152 5.71 7.16 8.52
C SER A 152 4.56 7.01 7.52
N LEU A 153 3.35 6.71 8.00
CA LEU A 153 2.15 6.60 7.17
C LEU A 153 1.69 7.98 6.64
N SER A 154 1.71 9.02 7.48
CA SER A 154 1.37 10.39 7.04
C SER A 154 2.36 10.95 6.01
N VAL A 155 3.65 10.62 6.13
CA VAL A 155 4.68 11.01 5.14
C VAL A 155 4.41 10.34 3.80
N PHE A 156 4.00 9.07 3.79
CA PHE A 156 3.61 8.38 2.55
C PHE A 156 2.41 9.06 1.88
N ASP A 157 1.37 9.41 2.63
CA ASP A 157 0.19 10.07 2.05
C ASP A 157 0.55 11.44 1.47
N LEU A 158 1.37 12.23 2.18
CA LEU A 158 1.88 13.50 1.67
C LEU A 158 2.66 13.33 0.38
N PHE A 159 3.51 12.30 0.30
CA PHE A 159 4.28 11.99 -0.90
C PHE A 159 3.35 11.66 -2.09
N ILE A 160 2.31 10.86 -1.88
CA ILE A 160 1.31 10.53 -2.92
C ILE A 160 0.55 11.79 -3.38
N ILE A 161 0.16 12.68 -2.46
CA ILE A 161 -0.52 13.94 -2.79
C ILE A 161 0.39 14.83 -3.64
N VAL A 162 1.65 15.05 -3.21
CA VAL A 162 2.62 15.87 -3.96
C VAL A 162 2.84 15.30 -5.35
N LEU A 163 3.01 13.98 -5.47
CA LEU A 163 3.20 13.35 -6.76
C LEU A 163 1.97 13.48 -7.67
N THR A 164 0.77 13.36 -7.10
CA THR A 164 -0.49 13.53 -7.82
C THR A 164 -0.62 14.94 -8.37
N VAL A 165 -0.24 15.95 -7.57
CA VAL A 165 -0.22 17.37 -7.97
C VAL A 165 0.81 17.62 -9.07
N VAL A 166 2.04 17.13 -8.91
CA VAL A 166 3.12 17.27 -9.91
C VAL A 166 2.76 16.58 -11.23
N ASN A 167 2.14 15.39 -11.16
CA ASN A 167 1.65 14.67 -12.33
C ASN A 167 0.45 15.37 -12.99
N GLY A 168 -0.38 16.06 -12.20
CA GLY A 168 -1.45 16.92 -12.70
C GLY A 168 -0.91 18.10 -13.52
N PHE A 169 0.13 18.78 -13.02
CA PHE A 169 0.73 19.91 -13.74
C PHE A 169 1.48 19.52 -15.02
N HIS A 170 2.04 18.31 -15.09
CA HIS A 170 2.80 17.85 -16.25
C HIS A 170 1.94 17.32 -17.42
N ARG A 171 0.62 17.13 -17.26
CA ARG A 171 -0.22 16.60 -18.35
C ARG A 171 -0.74 17.72 -19.25
N PRO A 172 -0.42 17.73 -20.57
CA PRO A 172 -0.99 18.69 -21.51
C PRO A 172 -2.48 18.42 -21.73
N TYR A 173 -3.28 19.49 -21.66
CA TYR A 173 -4.73 19.49 -21.76
C TYR A 173 -5.22 18.93 -23.11
N ARG A 174 -5.88 17.76 -23.12
CA ARG A 174 -6.55 17.18 -24.31
C ARG A 174 -8.06 17.12 -24.07
N LYS A 175 -8.85 17.60 -25.05
CA LYS A 175 -10.32 17.79 -25.01
C LYS A 175 -11.19 16.53 -24.76
N GLN A 176 -10.62 15.34 -24.57
CA GLN A 176 -11.34 14.11 -24.17
C GLN A 176 -11.10 13.74 -22.68
N ALA A 177 -10.47 14.63 -21.90
CA ALA A 177 -10.02 14.35 -20.55
C ALA A 177 -11.09 14.51 -19.45
N ASP A 178 -12.29 15.02 -19.74
CA ASP A 178 -13.25 15.40 -18.69
C ASP A 178 -13.62 14.25 -17.74
N VAL A 179 -13.77 13.02 -18.26
CA VAL A 179 -14.06 11.84 -17.43
C VAL A 179 -12.85 11.43 -16.57
N MET A 180 -11.64 11.47 -17.14
CA MET A 180 -10.41 11.10 -16.44
C MET A 180 -10.02 12.16 -15.40
N VAL A 181 -10.31 13.43 -15.65
CA VAL A 181 -10.09 14.54 -14.72
C VAL A 181 -11.07 14.46 -13.55
N ALA A 182 -12.35 14.15 -13.81
CA ALA A 182 -13.31 13.89 -12.75
C ALA A 182 -12.88 12.71 -11.87
N LEU A 183 -12.47 11.60 -12.47
CA LEU A 183 -12.01 10.41 -11.75
C LEU A 183 -10.69 10.65 -10.98
N GLN A 184 -9.74 11.41 -11.53
CA GLN A 184 -8.51 11.80 -10.83
C GLN A 184 -8.78 12.78 -9.69
N ARG A 185 -9.70 13.73 -9.86
CA ARG A 185 -10.10 14.69 -8.83
C ARG A 185 -10.77 13.97 -7.65
N ASP A 186 -11.66 13.04 -7.95
CA ASP A 186 -12.39 12.29 -6.93
C ASP A 186 -11.47 11.30 -6.21
N GLY A 187 -10.53 10.66 -6.92
CA GLY A 187 -9.46 9.86 -6.32
C GLY A 187 -8.50 10.67 -5.44
N ALA A 188 -8.11 11.88 -5.88
CA ALA A 188 -7.23 12.76 -5.10
C ALA A 188 -7.88 13.23 -3.79
N MET A 189 -9.18 13.50 -3.78
CA MET A 189 -9.89 13.88 -2.56
C MET A 189 -9.84 12.80 -1.49
N ILE A 190 -9.91 11.52 -1.86
CA ILE A 190 -9.79 10.42 -0.89
C ILE A 190 -8.42 10.43 -0.20
N PHE A 191 -7.32 10.61 -0.96
CA PHE A 191 -5.98 10.70 -0.37
C PHE A 191 -5.80 11.91 0.54
N VAL A 192 -6.41 13.05 0.20
CA VAL A 192 -6.40 14.25 1.04
C VAL A 192 -7.18 14.02 2.34
N CYS A 193 -8.37 13.40 2.28
CA CYS A 193 -9.15 13.04 3.46
C CYS A 193 -8.39 12.06 4.36
N LEU A 194 -7.77 11.02 3.78
CA LEU A 194 -6.95 10.06 4.52
C LEU A 194 -5.74 10.72 5.18
N PHE A 195 -5.06 11.64 4.48
CA PHE A 195 -3.96 12.41 5.05
C PHE A 195 -4.42 13.21 6.27
N PHE A 196 -5.54 13.94 6.21
CA PHE A 196 -6.03 14.70 7.35
C PHE A 196 -6.50 13.80 8.51
N LEU A 197 -7.17 12.69 8.21
CA LEU A 197 -7.54 11.71 9.24
C LEU A 197 -6.30 11.14 9.96
N ARG A 198 -5.24 10.83 9.20
CA ARG A 198 -3.97 10.33 9.77
C ARG A 198 -3.18 11.43 10.46
N LEU A 199 -3.24 12.67 9.98
CA LEU A 199 -2.61 13.82 10.62
C LEU A 199 -3.25 14.11 11.98
N THR A 200 -4.57 14.10 12.08
CA THR A 200 -5.25 14.23 13.38
C THR A 200 -4.88 13.09 14.32
N SER A 201 -4.78 11.87 13.80
CA SER A 201 -4.33 10.70 14.57
C SER A 201 -2.88 10.83 15.05
N LEU A 202 -1.98 11.36 14.22
CA LEU A 202 -0.60 11.67 14.58
C LEU A 202 -0.53 12.76 15.66
N VAL A 203 -1.29 13.85 15.50
CA VAL A 203 -1.34 14.96 16.47
C VAL A 203 -1.86 14.46 17.82
N MET A 204 -2.93 13.66 17.83
CA MET A 204 -3.44 13.01 19.05
C MET A 204 -2.40 12.05 19.65
N SER A 205 -1.65 11.36 18.80
CA SER A 205 -0.52 10.53 19.20
C SER A 205 0.75 11.31 19.54
N ILE A 206 0.80 12.65 19.50
CA ILE A 206 1.94 13.44 19.97
C ILE A 206 1.55 14.23 21.23
N LEU A 207 0.40 14.90 21.19
CA LEU A 207 -0.06 15.83 22.23
C LEU A 207 -1.09 15.22 23.18
N GLY A 208 -1.74 14.11 22.79
CA GLY A 208 -2.83 13.51 23.54
C GLY A 208 -2.39 12.72 24.77
N SER A 209 -3.34 12.54 25.69
CA SER A 209 -3.22 11.68 26.87
C SER A 209 -3.11 10.20 26.46
N PRO A 210 -2.60 9.31 27.34
CA PRO A 210 -2.47 7.87 27.05
C PRO A 210 -3.78 7.21 26.63
N SER A 211 -4.93 7.71 27.12
CA SER A 211 -6.27 7.27 26.71
C SER A 211 -6.54 7.45 25.20
N ASN A 212 -5.93 8.46 24.59
CA ASN A 212 -6.14 8.76 23.17
C ASN A 212 -5.40 7.77 22.25
N CYS A 213 -4.52 6.92 22.81
CA CYS A 213 -3.91 5.80 22.08
C CYS A 213 -4.96 4.78 21.62
N PHE A 214 -6.00 4.53 22.42
CA PHE A 214 -7.09 3.60 22.05
C PHE A 214 -7.90 4.13 20.88
N ILE A 215 -8.17 5.44 20.89
CA ILE A 215 -8.89 6.14 19.84
C ILE A 215 -8.06 6.15 18.55
N THR A 216 -6.76 6.43 18.64
CA THR A 216 -5.86 6.45 17.48
C THR A 216 -5.65 5.09 16.85
N LEU A 217 -5.59 4.00 17.65
CA LEU A 217 -5.50 2.64 17.12
C LEU A 217 -6.79 2.17 16.41
N ALA A 218 -7.94 2.77 16.71
CA ALA A 218 -9.20 2.44 16.04
C ALA A 218 -9.33 3.04 14.62
N TYR A 219 -8.48 4.00 14.27
CA TYR A 219 -8.51 4.72 12.98
C TYR A 219 -7.31 4.39 12.06
N VAL A 220 -6.40 3.52 12.49
CA VAL A 220 -5.25 3.00 11.70
C VAL A 220 -5.66 1.75 10.96
#